data_AF-A0A2D5B6P7-F1
#
_entry.id   AF-A0A2D5B6P7-F1
#
_cell.length_a   1.000
_cell.length_b   1.000
_cell.length_c   1.000
_cell.angle_alpha   90.00
_cell.angle_beta   90.00
_cell.angle_gamma   90.00
#
_symmetry.space_group_name_H-M   'P 1'
#
loop_
_entity.id
_entity.type
_entity.pdbx_description
1 polymer ?
#
loop_
_entity_poly.entity_id
_entity_poly.type
_entity_poly.pdbx_seq_one_letter_code
_entity_poly.pdbx_strand_id
1 'polypeptide(L)'
;MALSSMATAGIDDGYIYVNSTPAELTALGFDDATGGTPLSVVPSWCAGCYTGGEVATSSLNAFVEIDVTYAPADAVYGMYVYMDITYNDPNFQLADFAAVIEASDPEIDVMSAADAGTPWSPFTDWGIPGDYTVFQWMPSEFDPSSTNPFESTSLTFGWNFSGSGVFGSPFPGIDISLVGAVPAPGAIALLGLAGFAARRRRRL
;
A
#
# COMPACT_ATOMS: atom_id res chain seq x y z
N MET A 1 12.40 29.91 -33.54
CA MET A 1 11.43 29.84 -32.44
C MET A 1 11.09 28.35 -32.30
N ALA A 2 11.80 27.66 -31.41
CA ALA A 2 11.58 26.24 -31.19
C ALA A 2 10.49 26.10 -30.12
N LEU A 3 9.34 25.54 -30.49
CA LEU A 3 8.35 25.06 -29.53
C LEU A 3 8.96 23.84 -28.87
N SER A 4 9.44 24.01 -27.64
CA SER A 4 9.75 22.89 -26.73
C SER A 4 8.45 22.12 -26.56
N SER A 5 8.40 20.87 -27.06
CA SER A 5 7.34 19.96 -26.68
C SER A 5 7.54 19.68 -25.19
N MET A 6 6.64 20.18 -24.35
CA MET A 6 6.47 19.59 -23.03
C MET A 6 6.07 18.15 -23.27
N ALA A 7 6.98 17.22 -22.96
CA ALA A 7 6.59 15.85 -22.77
C ALA A 7 5.63 15.85 -21.58
N THR A 8 4.33 15.82 -21.86
CA THR A 8 3.39 15.15 -20.96
C THR A 8 3.95 13.75 -20.79
N ALA A 9 4.57 13.46 -19.65
CA ALA A 9 4.78 12.09 -19.20
C ALA A 9 3.42 11.42 -19.37
N GLY A 10 3.34 10.47 -20.30
CA GLY A 10 2.12 9.71 -20.51
C GLY A 10 1.77 9.08 -19.18
N ILE A 11 0.51 9.22 -18.79
CA ILE A 11 -0.09 8.33 -17.81
C ILE A 11 0.13 6.94 -18.43
N ASP A 12 1.00 6.11 -17.84
CA ASP A 12 0.89 4.69 -18.09
C ASP A 12 -0.53 4.32 -17.64
N ASP A 13 -1.26 3.59 -18.49
CA ASP A 13 -2.63 3.11 -18.27
C ASP A 13 -2.71 2.08 -17.11
N GLY A 14 -2.03 2.37 -15.99
CA GLY A 14 -1.93 1.54 -14.80
C GLY A 14 -2.98 1.91 -13.76
N TYR A 15 -3.25 0.96 -12.87
CA TYR A 15 -4.19 1.14 -11.77
C TYR A 15 -3.50 1.44 -10.44
N ILE A 16 -2.19 1.18 -10.37
CA ILE A 16 -1.32 1.40 -9.22
C ILE A 16 -0.19 2.33 -9.67
N TYR A 17 0.22 3.25 -8.80
CA TYR A 17 1.24 4.26 -9.06
C TYR A 17 2.25 4.28 -7.92
N VAL A 18 3.40 3.64 -8.12
CA VAL A 18 4.47 3.50 -7.11
C VAL A 18 5.73 4.31 -7.41
N ASN A 19 5.85 4.82 -8.64
CA ASN A 19 6.99 5.62 -9.10
C ASN A 19 6.64 7.12 -9.27
N SER A 20 5.44 7.53 -8.87
CA SER A 20 4.95 8.91 -8.99
C SER A 20 5.06 9.65 -7.67
N THR A 21 5.46 10.92 -7.74
CA THR A 21 5.51 11.79 -6.56
C THR A 21 4.11 12.26 -6.14
N PRO A 22 3.90 12.65 -4.87
CA PRO A 22 2.64 13.23 -4.40
C PRO A 22 2.18 14.44 -5.23
N ALA A 23 3.13 15.27 -5.66
CA ALA A 23 2.85 16.45 -6.47
C ALA A 23 2.35 16.09 -7.88
N GLU A 24 2.91 15.04 -8.49
CA GLU A 24 2.47 14.54 -9.79
C GLU A 24 1.06 13.94 -9.70
N LEU A 25 0.79 13.10 -8.70
CA LEU A 25 -0.53 12.49 -8.50
C LEU A 25 -1.60 13.55 -8.17
N THR A 26 -1.26 14.54 -7.35
CA THR A 26 -2.15 15.69 -7.08
C THR A 26 -2.45 16.48 -8.36
N ALA A 27 -1.44 16.72 -9.21
CA ALA A 27 -1.64 17.40 -10.49
C ALA A 27 -2.52 16.58 -11.47
N LEU A 28 -2.53 15.25 -11.32
CA LEU A 28 -3.40 14.33 -12.05
C LEU A 28 -4.81 14.19 -11.42
N GLY A 29 -5.08 14.86 -10.29
CA GLY A 29 -6.38 14.88 -9.64
C GLY A 29 -6.64 13.70 -8.70
N PHE A 30 -5.59 13.04 -8.21
CA PHE A 30 -5.70 12.05 -7.14
C PHE A 30 -5.88 12.77 -5.80
N ASP A 31 -6.72 12.21 -4.94
CA ASP A 31 -6.88 12.69 -3.57
C ASP A 31 -5.72 12.21 -2.70
N ASP A 32 -5.15 13.11 -1.89
CA ASP A 32 -4.25 12.71 -0.81
C ASP A 32 -5.07 12.13 0.35
N ALA A 33 -5.09 10.80 0.46
CA ALA A 33 -5.84 10.10 1.50
C ALA A 33 -5.23 10.33 2.89
N THR A 34 -3.96 10.71 2.99
CA THR A 34 -3.30 10.98 4.28
C THR A 34 -3.57 12.39 4.80
N GLY A 35 -4.10 13.30 3.97
CA GLY A 35 -4.36 14.68 4.35
C GLY A 35 -3.10 15.46 4.72
N GLY A 36 -1.98 15.16 4.05
CA GLY A 36 -0.67 15.80 4.23
C GLY A 36 0.12 15.30 5.43
N THR A 37 -0.29 14.18 6.06
CA THR A 37 0.44 13.55 7.16
C THR A 37 0.76 12.10 6.82
N PRO A 38 1.97 11.79 6.33
CA PRO A 38 2.33 10.44 5.91
C PRO A 38 2.06 9.36 6.96
N LEU A 39 1.73 8.15 6.49
CA LEU A 39 1.65 6.97 7.33
C LEU A 39 3.04 6.63 7.86
N SER A 40 3.18 6.58 9.19
CA SER A 40 4.48 6.32 9.81
C SER A 40 4.70 4.85 10.11
N VAL A 41 5.72 4.27 9.48
CA VAL A 41 6.15 2.89 9.62
C VAL A 41 7.54 2.89 10.24
N VAL A 42 7.59 2.66 11.56
CA VAL A 42 8.84 2.75 12.33
C VAL A 42 9.15 1.44 13.05
N PRO A 43 10.44 1.15 13.30
CA PRO A 43 10.83 0.02 14.12
C PRO A 43 10.24 0.14 15.53
N SER A 44 9.81 -0.97 16.09
CA SER A 44 9.21 -1.09 17.41
C SER A 44 10.18 -1.71 18.41
N TRP A 45 9.69 -2.00 19.62
CA TRP A 45 10.48 -2.41 20.79
C TRP A 45 11.25 -3.73 20.65
N CYS A 46 10.94 -4.53 19.62
CA CYS A 46 11.64 -5.77 19.29
C CYS A 46 12.38 -5.63 17.95
N ALA A 47 13.55 -6.27 17.85
CA ALA A 47 14.31 -6.30 16.61
C ALA A 47 13.43 -6.87 15.48
N GLY A 48 13.33 -6.15 14.35
CA GLY A 48 12.48 -6.54 13.22
C GLY A 48 10.98 -6.26 13.40
N CYS A 49 10.53 -5.73 14.52
CA CYS A 49 9.14 -5.32 14.69
C CYS A 49 8.90 -3.93 14.13
N TYR A 50 7.74 -3.70 13.53
CA TYR A 50 7.36 -2.40 12.98
C TYR A 50 5.95 -1.97 13.39
N THR A 51 5.71 -0.66 13.39
CA THR A 51 4.37 -0.10 13.44
C THR A 51 3.70 -0.17 12.06
N GLY A 52 2.38 -0.25 12.04
CA GLY A 52 1.58 0.01 10.85
C GLY A 52 0.92 1.39 10.94
N GLY A 53 0.66 1.99 9.79
CA GLY A 53 -0.17 3.18 9.66
C GLY A 53 -1.43 2.87 8.85
N GLU A 54 -2.55 3.49 9.20
CA GLU A 54 -3.80 3.37 8.44
C GLU A 54 -4.53 4.70 8.36
N VAL A 55 -5.27 4.90 7.28
CA VAL A 55 -6.16 6.03 7.09
C VAL A 55 -7.47 5.57 6.44
N ALA A 56 -8.57 6.13 6.91
CA ALA A 56 -9.87 5.89 6.30
C ALA A 56 -9.97 6.67 4.99
N THR A 57 -10.42 6.01 3.93
CA THR A 57 -10.63 6.64 2.62
C THR A 57 -11.81 5.98 1.94
N SER A 58 -12.52 6.75 1.12
CA SER A 58 -13.56 6.26 0.21
C SER A 58 -13.26 6.62 -1.25
N SER A 59 -12.10 7.22 -1.51
CA SER A 59 -11.73 7.63 -2.85
C SER A 59 -11.19 6.43 -3.63
N LEU A 60 -11.74 6.24 -4.83
CA LEU A 60 -11.23 5.27 -5.79
C LEU A 60 -10.09 5.85 -6.64
N ASN A 61 -9.72 7.12 -6.46
CA ASN A 61 -8.62 7.78 -7.16
C ASN A 61 -7.80 8.62 -6.17
N ALA A 62 -6.84 7.99 -5.51
CA ALA A 62 -6.14 8.58 -4.37
C ALA A 62 -4.74 8.00 -4.19
N PHE A 63 -3.96 8.61 -3.29
CA PHE A 63 -2.67 8.10 -2.89
C PHE A 63 -2.45 8.23 -1.38
N VAL A 64 -1.50 7.45 -0.88
CA VAL A 64 -0.94 7.62 0.46
C VAL A 64 0.56 7.87 0.39
N GLU A 65 1.04 8.76 1.25
CA GLU A 65 2.45 8.91 1.57
C GLU A 65 2.79 8.00 2.76
N ILE A 66 3.94 7.34 2.71
CA ILE A 66 4.40 6.41 3.73
C ILE A 66 5.83 6.77 4.11
N ASP A 67 6.05 7.20 5.35
CA ASP A 67 7.37 7.42 5.90
C ASP A 67 7.86 6.15 6.60
N VAL A 68 8.90 5.55 6.04
CA VAL A 68 9.51 4.32 6.55
C VAL A 68 10.84 4.65 7.21
N THR A 69 10.98 4.34 8.50
CA THR A 69 12.26 4.42 9.22
C THR A 69 12.94 3.05 9.20
N TYR A 70 14.21 3.01 8.80
CA TYR A 70 14.95 1.75 8.69
C TYR A 70 15.33 1.19 10.07
N ALA A 71 15.21 -0.13 10.23
CA ALA A 71 15.90 -0.87 11.28
C ALA A 71 17.23 -1.42 10.70
N PRO A 72 18.29 -1.53 11.49
CA PRO A 72 19.57 -2.01 10.97
C PRO A 72 19.50 -3.50 10.61
N ALA A 73 19.96 -3.83 9.40
CA ALA A 73 20.19 -5.15 8.78
C ALA A 73 19.03 -6.18 8.77
N ASP A 74 18.69 -6.65 7.57
CA ASP A 74 17.92 -7.88 7.25
C ASP A 74 16.44 -7.95 7.65
N ALA A 75 15.82 -6.84 8.09
CA ALA A 75 14.46 -6.87 8.63
C ALA A 75 13.35 -6.70 7.58
N VAL A 76 13.56 -5.93 6.51
CA VAL A 76 12.50 -5.55 5.57
C VAL A 76 13.01 -5.64 4.14
N TYR A 77 12.19 -6.19 3.24
CA TYR A 77 12.53 -6.39 1.82
C TYR A 77 11.49 -5.77 0.87
N GLY A 78 10.49 -5.10 1.44
CA GLY A 78 9.40 -4.50 0.70
C GLY A 78 8.33 -3.96 1.64
N MET A 79 7.20 -3.60 1.06
CA MET A 79 6.03 -3.08 1.74
C MET A 79 4.81 -3.92 1.37
N TYR A 80 3.92 -4.08 2.34
CA TYR A 80 2.56 -4.49 2.05
C TYR A 80 1.66 -3.28 2.30
N VAL A 81 0.95 -2.88 1.24
CA VAL A 81 -0.17 -1.95 1.35
C VAL A 81 -1.43 -2.78 1.41
N TYR A 82 -2.29 -2.56 2.39
CA TYR A 82 -3.55 -3.28 2.52
C TYR A 82 -4.72 -2.32 2.41
N MET A 83 -5.80 -2.78 1.79
CA MET A 83 -7.05 -2.03 1.62
C MET A 83 -8.24 -2.86 2.06
N ASP A 84 -9.16 -2.22 2.77
CA ASP A 84 -10.50 -2.75 3.00
C ASP A 84 -11.35 -2.47 1.75
N ILE A 85 -11.31 -3.41 0.80
CA ILE A 85 -12.08 -3.35 -0.44
C ILE A 85 -13.32 -4.23 -0.30
N THR A 86 -14.50 -3.61 -0.39
CA THR A 86 -15.77 -4.33 -0.50
C THR A 86 -16.10 -4.57 -1.96
N TYR A 87 -16.26 -5.84 -2.33
CA TYR A 87 -16.66 -6.28 -3.67
C TYR A 87 -18.19 -6.50 -3.71
N ASN A 88 -18.95 -5.50 -4.17
CA ASN A 88 -20.41 -5.57 -4.19
C ASN A 88 -20.97 -6.37 -5.39
N ASP A 89 -20.18 -6.58 -6.45
CA ASP A 89 -20.59 -7.42 -7.58
C ASP A 89 -20.20 -8.89 -7.32
N PRO A 90 -21.15 -9.82 -7.24
CA PRO A 90 -20.84 -11.23 -6.99
C PRO A 90 -20.03 -11.90 -8.12
N ASN A 91 -19.94 -11.29 -9.30
CA ASN A 91 -19.16 -11.78 -10.44
C ASN A 91 -17.78 -11.12 -10.55
N PHE A 92 -17.45 -10.20 -9.64
CA PHE A 92 -16.15 -9.55 -9.59
C PHE A 92 -15.63 -9.63 -8.17
N GLN A 93 -14.64 -10.48 -7.94
CA GLN A 93 -14.09 -10.75 -6.62
C GLN A 93 -12.57 -10.51 -6.61
N LEU A 94 -11.93 -10.72 -5.47
CA LEU A 94 -10.48 -10.53 -5.31
C LEU A 94 -9.64 -11.16 -6.43
N ALA A 95 -9.98 -12.36 -6.89
CA ALA A 95 -9.24 -13.02 -7.96
C ALA A 95 -9.31 -12.27 -9.31
N ASP A 96 -10.48 -11.73 -9.65
CA ASP A 96 -10.65 -10.92 -10.87
C ASP A 96 -9.93 -9.58 -10.74
N PHE A 97 -9.99 -8.97 -9.54
CA PHE A 97 -9.27 -7.75 -9.21
C PHE A 97 -7.76 -7.92 -9.32
N ALA A 98 -7.20 -8.94 -8.66
CA ALA A 98 -5.78 -9.26 -8.71
C ALA A 98 -5.30 -9.48 -10.15
N ALA A 99 -6.05 -10.26 -10.95
CA ALA A 99 -5.72 -10.51 -12.35
C ALA A 99 -5.65 -9.23 -13.20
N VAL A 100 -6.50 -8.24 -12.93
CA VAL A 100 -6.46 -6.95 -13.64
C VAL A 100 -5.25 -6.13 -13.21
N ILE A 101 -4.96 -6.05 -11.90
CA ILE A 101 -3.83 -5.27 -11.38
C ILE A 101 -2.50 -5.87 -11.84
N GLU A 102 -2.27 -7.17 -11.62
CA GLU A 102 -1.01 -7.85 -11.95
C GLU A 102 -0.73 -7.91 -13.45
N ALA A 103 -1.79 -7.89 -14.29
CA ALA A 103 -1.62 -7.76 -15.74
C ALA A 103 -1.16 -6.36 -16.15
N SER A 104 -1.49 -5.32 -15.35
CA SER A 104 -1.08 -3.93 -15.59
C SER A 104 0.28 -3.60 -15.00
N ASP A 105 0.63 -4.20 -13.86
CA ASP A 105 1.87 -3.95 -13.12
C ASP A 105 2.43 -5.28 -12.57
N PRO A 106 3.45 -5.87 -13.21
CA PRO A 106 4.02 -7.14 -12.79
C PRO A 106 4.92 -7.04 -11.53
N GLU A 107 5.19 -5.83 -11.02
CA GLU A 107 5.97 -5.61 -9.79
C GLU A 107 5.09 -5.65 -8.53
N ILE A 108 3.76 -5.67 -8.71
CA ILE A 108 2.77 -5.74 -7.65
C ILE A 108 2.13 -7.12 -7.65
N ASP A 109 2.17 -7.80 -6.50
CA ASP A 109 1.44 -9.06 -6.27
C ASP A 109 0.22 -8.79 -5.38
N VAL A 110 -0.97 -9.27 -5.77
CA VAL A 110 -2.23 -8.97 -5.09
C VAL A 110 -2.83 -10.23 -4.49
N MET A 111 -3.02 -10.21 -3.17
CA MET A 111 -3.49 -11.37 -2.42
C MET A 111 -4.46 -10.98 -1.30
N SER A 112 -5.08 -11.98 -0.68
CA SER A 112 -5.84 -11.73 0.54
C SER A 112 -4.89 -11.55 1.73
N ALA A 113 -5.30 -10.81 2.75
CA ALA A 113 -4.56 -10.74 4.00
C ALA A 113 -4.49 -12.10 4.73
N ALA A 114 -5.35 -13.06 4.41
CA ALA A 114 -5.23 -14.43 4.92
C ALA A 114 -4.06 -15.19 4.27
N ASP A 115 -3.69 -14.83 3.04
CA ASP A 115 -2.58 -15.46 2.29
C ASP A 115 -1.27 -14.66 2.40
N ALA A 116 -1.34 -13.41 2.87
CA ALA A 116 -0.19 -12.53 3.04
C ALA A 116 0.67 -12.84 4.28
N GLY A 117 1.96 -12.51 4.17
CA GLY A 117 2.95 -12.69 5.23
C GLY A 117 3.79 -13.95 5.05
N THR A 118 4.17 -14.57 6.16
CA THR A 118 4.98 -15.81 6.15
C THR A 118 4.35 -16.88 7.04
N PRO A 119 4.70 -18.17 6.87
CA PRO A 119 4.14 -19.24 7.70
C PRO A 119 4.33 -19.08 9.22
N TRP A 120 5.30 -18.27 9.65
CA TRP A 120 5.62 -18.01 11.05
C TRP A 120 5.22 -16.59 11.51
N SER A 121 4.72 -15.75 10.60
CA SER A 121 4.20 -14.41 10.88
C SER A 121 3.13 -14.07 9.82
N PRO A 122 1.94 -14.67 9.92
CA PRO A 122 0.83 -14.36 9.03
C PRO A 122 0.24 -12.98 9.35
N PHE A 123 -0.29 -12.31 8.35
CA PHE A 123 -0.91 -10.98 8.49
C PHE A 123 -2.04 -10.93 9.53
N THR A 124 -2.78 -12.02 9.68
CA THR A 124 -3.87 -12.12 10.65
C THR A 124 -3.40 -12.00 12.10
N ASP A 125 -2.16 -12.38 12.41
CA ASP A 125 -1.58 -12.21 13.76
C ASP A 125 -1.34 -10.73 14.09
N TRP A 126 -1.37 -9.87 13.08
CA TRP A 126 -1.17 -8.43 13.20
C TRP A 126 -2.50 -7.69 13.37
N GLY A 127 -3.61 -8.41 13.51
CA GLY A 127 -4.93 -7.80 13.66
C GLY A 127 -5.49 -7.19 12.37
N ILE A 128 -4.85 -7.45 11.22
CA ILE A 128 -5.39 -7.14 9.90
C ILE A 128 -6.45 -8.21 9.57
N PRO A 129 -7.70 -7.83 9.25
CA PRO A 129 -8.73 -8.78 8.83
C PRO A 129 -8.31 -9.55 7.57
N GLY A 130 -8.53 -10.87 7.56
CA GLY A 130 -8.04 -11.75 6.50
C GLY A 130 -8.69 -11.55 5.12
N ASP A 131 -9.82 -10.84 5.07
CA ASP A 131 -10.56 -10.47 3.87
C ASP A 131 -10.06 -9.18 3.21
N TYR A 132 -9.10 -8.48 3.82
CA TYR A 132 -8.50 -7.30 3.20
C TYR A 132 -7.68 -7.69 1.97
N THR A 133 -7.65 -6.78 1.00
CA THR A 133 -6.81 -6.90 -0.20
C THR A 133 -5.42 -6.38 0.13
N VAL A 134 -4.38 -7.15 -0.18
CA VAL A 134 -2.99 -6.81 0.10
C VAL A 134 -2.23 -6.71 -1.22
N PHE A 135 -1.52 -5.59 -1.39
CA PHE A 135 -0.57 -5.33 -2.44
C PHE A 135 0.83 -5.53 -1.87
N GLN A 136 1.51 -6.58 -2.30
CA GLN A 136 2.93 -6.75 -2.03
C GLN A 136 3.72 -5.95 -3.05
N TRP A 137 4.55 -5.03 -2.54
CA TRP A 137 5.34 -4.12 -3.33
C TRP A 137 6.78 -4.14 -2.84
N MET A 138 7.75 -4.16 -3.76
CA MET A 138 9.17 -4.05 -3.45
C MET A 138 9.71 -2.73 -4.01
N PRO A 139 9.63 -1.62 -3.25
CA PRO A 139 10.10 -0.31 -3.72
C PRO A 139 11.57 -0.37 -4.09
N SER A 140 11.94 0.20 -5.23
CA SER A 140 13.33 0.26 -5.68
C SER A 140 14.20 1.17 -4.79
N GLU A 141 13.56 2.12 -4.13
CA GLU A 141 14.10 3.06 -3.16
C GLU A 141 14.40 2.40 -1.81
N PHE A 142 13.90 1.18 -1.59
CA PHE A 142 14.17 0.43 -0.38
C PHE A 142 15.58 -0.18 -0.46
N ASP A 143 16.50 0.29 0.38
CA ASP A 143 17.84 -0.31 0.52
C ASP A 143 17.85 -1.33 1.67
N PRO A 144 17.72 -2.65 1.39
CA PRO A 144 17.75 -3.67 2.43
C PRO A 144 19.15 -3.83 3.07
N SER A 145 20.19 -3.25 2.47
CA SER A 145 21.57 -3.32 2.97
C SER A 145 21.97 -2.15 3.87
N SER A 146 21.08 -1.16 4.03
CA SER A 146 21.37 -0.03 4.91
C SER A 146 21.51 -0.48 6.36
N THR A 147 22.65 -0.13 6.96
CA THR A 147 22.94 -0.36 8.39
C THR A 147 22.60 0.87 9.24
N ASN A 148 22.01 1.92 8.66
CA ASN A 148 21.72 3.16 9.36
C ASN A 148 20.33 3.11 10.02
N PRO A 149 20.23 2.98 11.36
CA PRO A 149 18.95 2.87 12.08
C PRO A 149 18.14 4.18 12.13
N PHE A 150 18.65 5.25 11.53
CA PHE A 150 17.99 6.57 11.47
C PHE A 150 17.77 7.05 10.05
N GLU A 151 18.07 6.20 9.06
CA GLU A 151 17.65 6.50 7.71
C GLU A 151 16.12 6.43 7.65
N SER A 152 15.53 7.30 6.86
CA SER A 152 14.11 7.30 6.57
C SER A 152 13.92 7.54 5.09
N THR A 153 12.99 6.81 4.48
CA THR A 153 12.55 7.04 3.11
C THR A 153 11.05 7.33 3.09
N SER A 154 10.63 8.18 2.15
CA SER A 154 9.23 8.47 1.92
C SER A 154 8.82 7.79 0.62
N LEU A 155 7.77 6.98 0.71
CA LEU A 155 7.20 6.21 -0.39
C LEU A 155 5.83 6.77 -0.73
N THR A 156 5.42 6.63 -1.98
CA THR A 156 4.08 7.01 -2.44
C THR A 156 3.41 5.81 -3.08
N PHE A 157 2.21 5.48 -2.62
CA PHE A 157 1.38 4.44 -3.21
C PHE A 157 0.06 5.06 -3.67
N GLY A 158 -0.09 5.22 -4.98
CA GLY A 158 -1.30 5.71 -5.63
C GLY A 158 -2.15 4.59 -6.22
N TRP A 159 -3.46 4.80 -6.30
CA TRP A 159 -4.41 3.92 -6.97
C TRP A 159 -5.45 4.70 -7.75
N ASN A 160 -5.88 4.15 -8.89
CA ASN A 160 -7.01 4.64 -9.66
C ASN A 160 -7.90 3.50 -10.13
N PHE A 161 -8.96 3.24 -9.37
CA PHE A 161 -10.01 2.29 -9.69
C PHE A 161 -11.33 2.98 -10.09
N SER A 162 -11.31 4.31 -10.23
CA SER A 162 -12.49 5.13 -10.57
C SER A 162 -12.97 4.94 -12.01
N GLY A 163 -12.13 4.37 -12.88
CA GLY A 163 -12.57 3.80 -14.16
C GLY A 163 -12.83 4.78 -15.30
N SER A 164 -12.07 5.87 -15.41
CA SER A 164 -12.23 6.87 -16.48
C SER A 164 -11.66 6.46 -17.85
N GLY A 165 -11.50 5.17 -18.13
CA GLY A 165 -11.03 4.64 -19.43
C GLY A 165 -12.12 4.53 -20.50
N VAL A 166 -11.73 4.53 -21.78
CA VAL A 166 -12.61 4.46 -22.97
C VAL A 166 -13.50 3.20 -23.01
N PHE A 167 -13.16 2.17 -22.24
CA PHE A 167 -13.88 0.88 -22.16
C PHE A 167 -14.69 0.68 -20.87
N GLY A 168 -14.81 1.72 -20.02
CA GLY A 168 -15.43 1.62 -18.69
C GLY A 168 -14.46 1.16 -17.60
N SER A 169 -14.88 1.26 -16.33
CA SER A 169 -14.08 0.73 -15.21
C SER A 169 -14.00 -0.79 -15.30
N PRO A 170 -12.80 -1.40 -15.24
CA PRO A 170 -12.69 -2.85 -15.07
C PRO A 170 -13.03 -3.29 -13.63
N PHE A 171 -13.28 -2.36 -12.71
CA PHE A 171 -13.60 -2.61 -11.31
C PHE A 171 -15.07 -2.29 -11.00
N PRO A 172 -16.03 -3.13 -11.43
CA PRO A 172 -17.43 -2.91 -11.14
C PRO A 172 -17.71 -3.12 -9.64
N GLY A 173 -18.40 -2.16 -9.03
CA GLY A 173 -19.00 -2.32 -7.69
C GLY A 173 -18.00 -2.45 -6.54
N ILE A 174 -16.80 -1.89 -6.67
CA ILE A 174 -15.85 -1.83 -5.55
C ILE A 174 -16.09 -0.58 -4.69
N ASP A 175 -15.91 -0.72 -3.38
CA ASP A 175 -15.80 0.38 -2.43
C ASP A 175 -14.54 0.19 -1.59
N ILE A 176 -13.87 1.29 -1.24
CA ILE A 176 -12.74 1.29 -0.31
C ILE A 176 -13.20 1.96 0.98
N SER A 177 -12.81 1.41 2.14
CA SER A 177 -13.12 2.02 3.45
C SER A 177 -11.86 2.47 4.20
N LEU A 178 -10.73 1.81 3.92
CA LEU A 178 -9.48 1.98 4.64
C LEU A 178 -8.30 1.57 3.75
N VAL A 179 -7.19 2.28 3.91
CA VAL A 179 -5.88 1.87 3.40
C VAL A 179 -4.86 1.92 4.53
N GLY A 180 -3.94 0.98 4.56
CA GLY A 180 -2.84 0.97 5.49
C GLY A 180 -1.58 0.36 4.90
N ALA A 181 -0.48 0.53 5.61
CA ALA A 181 0.82 0.04 5.17
C ALA A 181 1.59 -0.57 6.35
N VAL A 182 2.24 -1.69 6.07
CA VAL A 182 3.16 -2.39 6.97
C VAL A 182 4.35 -2.91 6.16
N PRO A 183 5.53 -3.09 6.77
CA PRO A 183 6.65 -3.69 6.08
C PRO A 183 6.39 -5.13 5.69
N ALA A 184 6.86 -5.53 4.51
CA ALA A 184 6.97 -6.92 4.15
C ALA A 184 8.10 -7.55 4.97
N PRO A 185 7.83 -8.61 5.76
CA PRO A 185 8.81 -9.15 6.66
C PRO A 185 9.92 -9.81 5.84
N GLY A 186 11.15 -9.38 6.10
CA GLY A 186 12.31 -10.21 5.85
C GLY A 186 12.31 -11.44 6.74
N ALA A 187 13.27 -12.35 6.52
CA ALA A 187 13.42 -13.58 7.30
C ALA A 187 13.50 -13.39 8.84
N ILE A 188 13.54 -12.15 9.35
CA ILE A 188 13.64 -11.78 10.76
C ILE A 188 12.61 -10.69 11.20
N ALA A 189 11.63 -10.29 10.39
CA ALA A 189 10.68 -9.24 10.80
C ALA A 189 9.50 -9.77 11.66
N LEU A 190 9.42 -9.23 12.87
CA LEU A 190 8.79 -9.77 14.07
C LEU A 190 7.49 -9.01 14.43
N LEU A 191 6.64 -9.69 15.20
CA LEU A 191 5.29 -9.31 15.60
C LEU A 191 5.25 -8.01 16.46
N GLY A 192 4.64 -6.95 15.93
CA GLY A 192 4.49 -5.65 16.62
C GLY A 192 3.06 -5.12 16.81
N LEU A 193 2.02 -5.79 16.30
CA LEU A 193 0.70 -5.17 16.14
C LEU A 193 -0.36 -5.50 17.22
N ALA A 194 -0.05 -6.31 18.23
CA ALA A 194 -0.99 -6.62 19.32
C ALA A 194 -1.39 -5.39 20.20
N GLY A 195 -0.71 -4.24 20.05
CA GLY A 195 -0.91 -3.07 20.90
C GLY A 195 -2.06 -2.13 20.53
N PHE A 196 -2.48 -2.06 19.26
CA PHE A 196 -3.43 -1.03 18.81
C PHE A 196 -4.89 -1.50 18.74
N ALA A 197 -5.15 -2.76 18.37
CA ALA A 197 -6.51 -3.32 18.35
C ALA A 197 -7.15 -3.40 19.76
N ALA A 198 -6.35 -3.49 20.83
CA ALA A 198 -6.85 -3.52 22.20
C ALA A 198 -7.38 -2.16 22.70
N ARG A 199 -7.03 -1.04 22.06
CA ARG A 199 -7.46 0.29 22.51
C ARG A 199 -8.88 0.65 22.04
N ARG A 200 -9.38 0.03 20.96
CA ARG A 200 -10.75 0.27 20.47
C ARG A 200 -11.82 -0.52 21.22
N ARG A 201 -11.47 -1.63 21.89
CA ARG A 201 -12.41 -2.44 22.68
C ARG A 201 -12.58 -2.04 24.15
N ARG A 202 -11.87 -1.01 24.65
CA ARG A 202 -12.08 -0.46 26.01
C ARG A 202 -12.75 0.92 25.98
N ARG A 203 -13.89 1.03 25.29
CA ARG A 203 -14.89 2.07 25.53
C ARG A 203 -16.29 1.55 25.17
N LEU A 204 -16.76 0.55 25.91
CA LEU A 204 -18.18 0.33 26.23
C LEU A 204 -18.25 -0.15 27.67
#